data_AF-A0A2V8RGW1-F1
#
_entry.id   AF-A0A2V8RGW1-F1
#
_cell.length_a   1.000
_cell.length_b   1.000
_cell.length_c   1.000
_cell.angle_alpha   90.00
_cell.angle_beta   90.00
_cell.angle_gamma   90.00
#
_symmetry.space_group_name_H-M   'P 1'
#
loop_
_entity.id
_entity.type
_entity.pdbx_description
1 polymer ?
#
loop_
_entity_poly.entity_id
_entity_poly.type
_entity_poly.pdbx_seq_one_letter_code
_entity_poly.pdbx_strand_id
1 'polypeptide(L)' 'FAALVLLYFVTNLGLLAVGGVIATGALLIYQHTLVRANDLSKLNAAFFTTNAFVSVILFLSFGSAVLFQHR' A
#
# COMPACT_ATOMS: atom_id res chain seq x y z
N PHE A 1 0.51 -1.31 -7.87
CA PHE A 1 -0.06 0.03 -7.61
C PHE A 1 -1.28 0.33 -8.49
N ALA A 2 -1.20 0.23 -9.82
CA ALA A 2 -2.34 0.51 -10.72
C ALA A 2 -3.64 -0.21 -10.35
N ALA A 3 -3.57 -1.50 -9.98
CA ALA A 3 -4.73 -2.26 -9.51
C ALA A 3 -5.38 -1.65 -8.25
N LEU A 4 -4.60 -1.05 -7.35
CA LEU A 4 -5.11 -0.41 -6.14
C LEU A 4 -5.83 0.91 -6.45
N VAL A 5 -5.30 1.67 -7.40
CA VAL A 5 -5.95 2.89 -7.92
C VAL A 5 -7.27 2.53 -8.59
N LEU A 6 -7.26 1.50 -9.45
CA LEU A 6 -8.49 1.01 -10.08
C LEU A 6 -9.51 0.55 -9.05
N LEU A 7 -9.07 -0.21 -8.03
CA LEU A 7 -9.93 -0.69 -6.96
C LEU A 7 -10.64 0.47 -6.23
N TYR A 8 -9.92 1.55 -5.93
CA TYR A 8 -10.51 2.76 -5.34
C TYR A 8 -11.63 3.34 -6.20
N PHE A 9 -11.41 3.49 -7.52
CA PHE A 9 -12.44 4.02 -8.43
C PHE A 9 -13.65 3.09 -8.60
N VAL A 10 -13.43 1.78 -8.65
CA VAL A 10 -14.52 0.79 -8.79
C VAL A 10 -15.38 0.73 -7.53
N THR A 11 -14.76 0.81 -6.35
CA THR A 11 -15.45 0.65 -5.07
C THR A 11 -16.03 1.95 -4.51
N ASN A 12 -15.57 3.13 -5.00
CA ASN A 12 -15.94 4.44 -4.44
C ASN A 12 -15.83 4.51 -2.91
N LEU A 13 -14.83 3.81 -2.36
CA LEU A 13 -14.53 3.87 -0.94
C LEU A 13 -14.08 5.29 -0.59
N GLY A 14 -14.53 5.82 0.55
CA GLY A 14 -14.30 7.22 0.93
C GLY A 14 -12.82 7.58 1.19
N LEU A 15 -12.59 8.75 1.81
CA LEU A 15 -11.26 9.32 2.03
C LEU A 15 -10.25 8.37 2.71
N LEU A 16 -10.74 7.43 3.54
CA LEU A 16 -9.90 6.41 4.19
C LEU A 16 -9.17 5.51 3.17
N ALA A 17 -9.86 5.08 2.11
CA ALA A 17 -9.24 4.25 1.08
C ALA A 17 -8.24 5.04 0.23
N VAL A 18 -8.52 6.32 -0.08
CA VAL A 18 -7.57 7.18 -0.79
C VAL A 18 -6.29 7.40 0.03
N GLY A 19 -6.41 7.57 1.35
CA GLY A 19 -5.26 7.64 2.25
C GLY A 19 -4.39 6.38 2.18
N GLY A 20 -5.02 5.21 2.16
CA GLY A 20 -4.34 3.91 1.98
C GLY A 20 -3.61 3.78 0.64
N VAL A 21 -4.23 4.27 -0.44
CA VAL A 21 -3.60 4.30 -1.78
C VAL A 21 -2.37 5.19 -1.77
N ILE A 22 -2.48 6.42 -1.27
CA ILE A 22 -1.35 7.37 -1.22
C ILE A 22 -0.21 6.81 -0.36
N ALA A 23 -0.51 6.30 0.83
CA ALA A 23 0.48 5.72 1.73
C ALA A 23 1.21 4.53 1.10
N THR A 24 0.47 3.63 0.44
CA THR A 24 1.05 2.49 -0.28
C THR A 24 1.95 2.96 -1.43
N GLY A 25 1.52 3.97 -2.19
CA GLY A 25 2.32 4.54 -3.28
C GLY A 25 3.64 5.15 -2.80
N ALA A 26 3.59 5.94 -1.73
CA ALA A 26 4.78 6.53 -1.10
C ALA A 26 5.75 5.46 -0.59
N LEU A 27 5.23 4.39 0.03
CA LEU A 27 6.04 3.29 0.54
C LEU A 27 6.74 2.51 -0.59
N LEU A 28 6.05 2.28 -1.72
CA LEU A 28 6.65 1.65 -2.89
C LEU A 28 7.78 2.51 -3.49
N ILE A 29 7.59 3.84 -3.57
CA ILE A 29 8.66 4.76 -3.98
C ILE A 29 9.85 4.65 -3.01
N TYR A 30 9.59 4.67 -1.70
CA TYR A 30 10.62 4.52 -0.68
C TYR A 30 11.39 3.20 -0.84
N GLN A 31 10.70 2.08 -1.06
CA GLN A 31 11.33 0.80 -1.31
C GLN A 31 12.27 0.85 -2.53
N HIS A 32 11.84 1.47 -3.63
CA HIS A 32 12.67 1.63 -4.83
C HIS A 32 13.93 2.48 -4.56
N THR A 33 13.88 3.45 -3.64
CA THR A 33 15.07 4.22 -3.24
C THR A 33 16.03 3.44 -2.33
N LEU A 34 15.52 2.43 -1.61
CA LEU A 34 16.28 1.66 -0.63
C LEU A 34 17.04 0.49 -1.26
N VAL A 35 16.47 -0.07 -2.33
CA VAL A 35 17.11 -1.12 -3.12
C VAL A 35 18.25 -0.51 -3.95
N ARG A 36 19.49 -0.78 -3.55
CA ARG A 36 20.68 -0.40 -4.33
C ARG A 36 21.05 -1.52 -5.29
N ALA A 37 21.33 -1.17 -6.54
CA ALA A 37 21.72 -2.12 -7.60
C ALA A 37 22.98 -2.95 -7.25
N ASN A 38 23.83 -2.44 -6.36
CA ASN A 38 25.12 -3.04 -6.02
C ASN A 38 25.11 -3.98 -4.81
N ASP A 39 23.97 -4.12 -4.09
CA ASP A 39 23.84 -5.01 -2.94
C ASP A 39 22.41 -5.60 -2.88
N LEU A 40 22.25 -6.72 -3.58
CA LEU A 40 20.98 -7.48 -3.61
C LEU A 40 20.74 -8.27 -2.32
N SER A 41 21.70 -8.32 -1.39
CA SER A 41 21.54 -9.08 -0.15
C SER A 41 20.45 -8.48 0.75
N LYS A 42 20.18 -7.18 0.62
CA LYS A 42 19.12 -6.46 1.33
C LYS A 42 17.80 -6.39 0.57
N LEU A 43 17.77 -6.88 -0.67
CA LEU A 43 16.59 -6.89 -1.52
C LEU A 43 15.44 -7.64 -0.82
N ASN A 44 15.68 -8.91 -0.44
CA ASN A 44 14.65 -9.74 0.18
C ASN A 44 14.10 -9.12 1.47
N ALA A 45 14.96 -8.53 2.30
CA ALA A 45 14.54 -7.83 3.50
C ALA A 45 13.67 -6.61 3.18
N ALA A 46 14.09 -5.75 2.23
CA ALA A 46 13.33 -4.57 1.83
C ALA A 46 11.97 -4.92 1.23
N PHE A 47 11.90 -5.96 0.39
CA PHE A 47 10.65 -6.47 -0.17
C PHE A 47 9.73 -7.05 0.91
N PHE A 48 10.26 -7.86 1.83
CA PHE A 48 9.47 -8.47 2.89
C PHE A 48 8.90 -7.41 3.85
N THR A 49 9.73 -6.48 4.29
CA THR A 49 9.31 -5.36 5.14
C THR A 49 8.27 -4.50 4.44
N THR A 50 8.48 -4.14 3.17
CA THR A 50 7.51 -3.33 2.44
C THR A 50 6.16 -4.04 2.29
N ASN A 51 6.15 -5.33 1.94
CA ASN A 51 4.91 -6.10 1.84
C ASN A 51 4.16 -6.20 3.18
N ALA A 52 4.88 -6.35 4.30
CA ALA A 52 4.27 -6.34 5.63
C ALA A 52 3.56 -5.01 5.91
N PHE A 53 4.22 -3.88 5.67
CA PHE A 53 3.63 -2.56 5.85
C PHE A 53 2.46 -2.30 4.89
N VAL A 54 2.58 -2.67 3.61
CA VAL A 54 1.47 -2.55 2.64
C VAL A 54 0.25 -3.31 3.14
N SER A 55 0.41 -4.53 3.63
CA SER A 55 -0.69 -5.34 4.14
C SER A 55 -1.42 -4.67 5.31
N VAL A 56 -0.67 -4.10 6.25
CA VAL A 56 -1.24 -3.36 7.40
C VAL A 56 -1.96 -2.09 6.94
N ILE A 57 -1.35 -1.31 6.04
CA ILE A 57 -1.95 -0.09 5.48
C ILE A 57 -3.28 -0.42 4.80
N LEU A 58 -3.32 -1.45 3.96
CA LEU A 58 -4.53 -1.85 3.24
C LEU A 58 -5.61 -2.36 4.20
N PHE A 59 -5.24 -3.17 5.19
CA PHE A 59 -6.18 -3.65 6.20
C PHE A 59 -6.85 -2.50 6.97
N LEU A 60 -6.06 -1.51 7.43
CA LEU A 60 -6.58 -0.36 8.17
C LEU A 60 -7.33 0.63 7.28
N SER A 61 -6.92 0.82 6.04
CA SER A 61 -7.57 1.79 5.14
C SER A 61 -8.82 1.21 4.47
N PHE A 62 -8.67 0.18 3.64
CA PHE A 62 -9.77 -0.44 2.92
C PHE A 62 -10.68 -1.23 3.86
N GLY A 63 -10.13 -1.96 4.83
CA GLY A 63 -10.93 -2.71 5.79
C GLY A 63 -11.82 -1.80 6.64
N SER A 64 -11.27 -0.70 7.18
CA SER A 64 -12.08 0.29 7.88
C SER A 64 -13.05 1.02 6.96
N ALA A 65 -12.63 1.41 5.75
CA ALA A 65 -13.52 2.08 4.80
C ALA A 65 -14.75 1.21 4.46
N VAL A 66 -14.55 -0.08 4.20
CA VAL A 66 -15.65 -1.05 3.96
C VAL A 66 -16.51 -1.18 5.20
N LEU A 67 -15.90 -1.32 6.39
CA LEU A 67 -16.64 -1.45 7.64
C LEU A 67 -17.54 -0.23 7.91
N PHE A 68 -17.05 0.98 7.67
CA PHE A 68 -17.82 2.22 7.86
C PHE A 68 -18.89 2.44 6.79
N GLN A 69 -18.68 1.96 5.55
CA GLN A 69 -19.65 2.10 4.47
C GLN A 69 -20.82 1.11 4.56
N HIS A 70 -20.66 0.01 5.30
CA HIS A 70 -21.70 -0.98 5.57
C HIS A 70 -22.44 -0.80 6.91
N ARG A 71 -22.20 0.30 7.64
CA ARG A 71 -23.08 0.73 8.75
C ARG A 71 -23.97 1.87 8.31
#